data_AF-A0A7C8EUC3-F1
#
_entry.id   AF-A0A7C8EUC3-F1
#
_cell.length_a   1.000
_cell.length_b   1.000
_cell.length_c   1.000
_cell.angle_alpha   90.00
_cell.angle_beta   90.00
_cell.angle_gamma   90.00
#
_symmetry.space_group_name_H-M   'P 1'
#
loop_
_entity.id
_entity.type
_entity.pdbx_description
1 polymer ?
#
loop_
_entity_poly.entity_id
_entity_poly.type
_entity_poly.pdbx_seq_one_letter_code
_entity_poly.pdbx_strand_id
1 'polypeptide(L)'
;MKIDEIQSQQAVQESKQSKGPQSGNSDDAFALLLQNEIAGPGEQTAQGVAVCAPMSVPGIGPQSLSGNLAQSPQVSQAISAVNGVLTQFDSLQNALQTNKTPKEINALVEQLNAGIADMSDKMSGLPADHQLNDMAEELKVSAYMESVKWSRGDYL
;
A
#
# COMPACT_ATOMS: atom_id res chain seq x y z
N MET A 1 34.66 -12.44 34.73
CA MET A 1 35.89 -11.83 34.19
C MET A 1 35.48 -10.69 33.27
N LYS A 2 36.01 -9.49 33.53
CA LYS A 2 35.83 -8.26 32.76
C LYS A 2 37.10 -8.07 31.92
N ILE A 3 36.94 -7.62 30.67
CA ILE A 3 37.97 -7.06 29.78
C ILE A 3 38.89 -8.09 29.10
N ASP A 4 38.46 -8.57 27.93
CA ASP A 4 39.32 -8.78 26.77
C ASP A 4 38.99 -7.59 25.83
N GLU A 5 39.72 -6.47 25.91
CA GLU A 5 41.01 -6.28 25.21
C GLU A 5 40.76 -6.13 23.70
N ILE A 6 40.36 -4.94 23.25
CA ILE A 6 41.28 -3.91 22.73
C ILE A 6 42.32 -4.48 21.73
N GLN A 7 41.92 -5.37 20.82
CA GLN A 7 42.73 -5.74 19.64
C GLN A 7 42.02 -5.69 18.29
N SER A 8 40.71 -5.43 18.23
CA SER A 8 40.01 -5.30 16.93
C SER A 8 40.07 -3.89 16.31
N GLN A 9 40.71 -2.92 16.99
CA GLN A 9 40.88 -1.55 16.49
C GLN A 9 42.15 -1.34 15.64
N GLN A 10 42.92 -2.38 15.35
CA GLN A 10 44.20 -2.27 14.62
C GLN A 10 44.15 -2.75 13.15
N ALA A 11 42.95 -2.93 12.58
CA ALA A 11 42.77 -3.27 11.16
C ALA A 11 42.20 -2.10 10.32
N VAL A 12 42.13 -0.88 10.86
CA VAL A 12 41.49 0.29 10.20
C VAL A 12 42.52 1.34 9.71
N GLN A 13 43.81 1.01 9.63
CA GLN A 13 44.81 1.92 9.10
C GLN A 13 45.84 1.18 8.26
N GLU A 14 45.51 0.85 7.01
CA GLU A 14 46.44 0.90 5.87
C GLU A 14 45.76 0.33 4.61
N SER A 15 45.10 1.20 3.86
CA SER A 15 44.88 1.05 2.42
C SER A 15 44.54 2.42 1.85
N LYS A 16 45.59 3.23 1.67
CA LYS A 16 45.53 4.50 0.96
C LYS A 16 45.29 4.26 -0.53
N GLN A 17 44.37 5.03 -1.09
CA GLN A 17 44.58 5.87 -2.27
C GLN A 17 44.79 5.20 -3.64
N SER A 18 43.70 5.18 -4.42
CA SER A 18 43.77 5.32 -5.89
C SER A 18 42.66 6.27 -6.35
N LYS A 19 43.04 7.54 -6.57
CA LYS A 19 42.22 8.55 -7.24
C LYS A 19 42.17 8.22 -8.73
N GLY A 20 41.01 7.75 -9.20
CA GLY A 20 40.66 7.67 -10.62
C GLY A 20 40.12 9.01 -11.15
N PRO A 21 40.15 9.23 -12.47
CA PRO A 21 40.04 10.54 -13.08
C PRO A 21 38.65 11.16 -12.93
N GLN A 22 38.68 12.47 -12.69
CA GLN A 22 37.57 13.40 -12.67
C GLN A 22 36.87 13.42 -14.03
N SER A 23 35.76 12.69 -14.14
CA SER A 23 34.82 12.84 -15.27
C SER A 23 33.73 13.81 -14.85
N GLY A 24 33.87 15.07 -15.26
CA GLY A 24 32.73 15.98 -15.34
C GLY A 24 31.69 15.45 -16.33
N ASN A 25 30.45 15.94 -16.17
CA ASN A 25 29.26 15.70 -17.00
C ASN A 25 28.30 14.59 -16.52
N SER A 26 28.27 14.25 -15.23
CA SER A 26 27.17 13.48 -14.66
C SER A 26 25.89 14.31 -14.46
N ASP A 27 26.02 15.63 -14.22
CA ASP A 27 24.86 16.51 -14.05
C ASP A 27 24.08 16.73 -15.35
N ASP A 28 24.76 16.83 -16.50
CA ASP A 28 24.08 16.96 -17.80
C ASP A 28 23.34 15.69 -18.21
N ALA A 29 23.90 14.51 -17.89
CA ALA A 29 23.26 13.23 -18.18
C ALA A 29 21.99 13.04 -17.35
N PHE A 30 22.01 13.47 -16.09
CA PHE A 30 20.84 13.44 -15.22
C PHE A 30 19.79 14.48 -15.63
N ALA A 31 20.23 15.69 -15.98
CA ALA A 31 19.34 16.74 -16.50
C ALA A 31 18.64 16.30 -17.80
N LEU A 32 19.33 15.59 -18.70
CA LEU A 32 18.75 15.02 -19.92
C LEU A 32 17.73 13.91 -19.63
N LEU A 33 17.96 13.08 -18.61
CA LEU A 33 17.01 12.04 -18.18
C LEU A 33 15.74 12.68 -17.59
N LEU A 34 15.89 13.68 -16.71
CA LEU A 34 14.76 14.43 -16.17
C LEU A 34 13.98 15.14 -17.27
N GLN A 35 14.66 15.73 -18.25
CA GLN A 35 14.01 16.44 -19.35
C GLN A 35 13.23 15.48 -20.28
N ASN A 36 13.72 14.26 -20.47
CA ASN A 36 13.00 13.21 -21.22
C ASN A 36 11.76 12.68 -20.47
N GLU A 37 11.79 12.66 -19.13
CA GLU A 37 10.65 12.24 -18.31
C GLU A 37 9.58 13.35 -18.19
N ILE A 38 10.01 14.61 -18.13
CA ILE A 38 9.11 15.77 -18.09
C ILE A 38 8.47 16.04 -19.46
N ALA A 39 9.20 15.81 -20.56
CA ALA A 39 8.75 16.04 -21.93
C ALA A 39 8.30 14.76 -22.64
N GLY A 40 7.62 13.85 -21.91
CA GLY A 40 7.15 12.56 -22.43
C GLY A 40 6.55 12.60 -23.85
N PRO A 41 6.55 11.47 -24.58
CA PRO A 41 6.29 11.47 -26.02
C PRO A 41 4.87 11.93 -26.35
N GLY A 42 4.77 13.22 -26.67
CA GLY A 42 3.68 13.87 -27.38
C GLY A 42 2.37 14.01 -26.63
N GLU A 43 2.19 15.13 -25.92
CA GLU A 43 0.90 15.82 -25.92
C GLU A 43 1.10 17.34 -26.03
N GLN A 44 0.53 17.90 -27.08
CA GLN A 44 0.41 19.32 -27.31
C GLN A 44 -0.53 19.92 -26.26
N THR A 45 -0.03 20.90 -25.50
CA THR A 45 -0.74 22.08 -24.99
C THR A 45 -2.21 21.92 -24.56
N ALA A 46 -2.47 21.95 -23.25
CA ALA A 46 -3.56 22.75 -22.69
C ALA A 46 -3.33 23.05 -21.20
N GLN A 47 -3.40 24.33 -20.86
CA GLN A 47 -3.27 24.90 -19.52
C GLN A 47 -4.39 24.44 -18.58
N GLY A 48 -4.05 24.10 -17.34
CA GLY A 48 -5.05 23.80 -16.30
C GLY A 48 -4.47 23.77 -14.89
N VAL A 49 -4.53 24.93 -14.22
CA VAL A 49 -4.55 25.18 -12.76
C VAL A 49 -3.99 24.08 -11.84
N ALA A 50 -2.78 24.30 -11.32
CA ALA A 50 -2.23 23.53 -10.21
C ALA A 50 -2.94 23.88 -8.89
N VAL A 51 -3.67 22.92 -8.33
CA VAL A 51 -4.13 22.96 -6.93
C VAL A 51 -3.08 22.27 -6.07
N CYS A 52 -2.44 23.02 -5.18
CA CYS A 52 -1.59 22.50 -4.12
C CYS A 52 -2.42 21.71 -3.09
N ALA A 53 -1.98 20.48 -2.75
CA ALA A 53 -2.27 19.84 -1.47
C ALA A 53 -1.11 18.90 -1.06
N PRO A 54 -0.88 18.67 0.26
CA PRO A 54 0.46 18.47 0.81
C PRO A 54 0.81 17.01 1.19
N MET A 55 2.12 16.76 1.21
CA MET A 55 2.86 15.70 1.93
C MET A 55 2.54 14.23 1.61
N SER A 56 3.28 13.70 0.64
CA SER A 56 3.45 12.27 0.41
C SER A 56 4.49 11.67 1.38
N VAL A 57 4.08 10.64 2.12
CA VAL A 57 4.98 9.72 2.82
C VAL A 57 5.78 8.95 1.73
N PRO A 58 7.12 8.87 1.80
CA PRO A 58 7.87 8.12 0.80
C PRO A 58 7.66 6.62 1.04
N GLY A 59 6.84 5.97 0.21
CA GLY A 59 6.72 4.51 0.23
C GLY A 59 5.45 3.91 -0.35
N ILE A 60 4.37 4.67 -0.53
CA ILE A 60 3.14 4.15 -1.14
C ILE A 60 2.73 5.12 -2.24
N GLY A 61 3.32 4.94 -3.43
CA GLY A 61 2.76 5.56 -4.63
C GLY A 61 1.38 4.94 -4.89
N PRO A 62 0.37 5.72 -5.33
CA PRO A 62 -0.87 5.15 -5.83
C PRO A 62 -0.51 4.36 -7.09
N GLN A 63 -0.32 3.05 -6.96
CA GLN A 63 -0.31 2.18 -8.12
C GLN A 63 -1.73 2.15 -8.64
N SER A 64 -1.99 3.04 -9.60
CA SER A 64 -3.21 3.00 -10.41
C SER A 64 -3.36 1.58 -10.93
N LEU A 65 -4.42 0.91 -10.50
CA LEU A 65 -4.88 -0.39 -11.00
C LEU A 65 -5.27 -0.36 -12.49
N SER A 66 -4.93 0.71 -13.22
CA SER A 66 -5.08 0.85 -14.66
C SER A 66 -4.02 0.07 -15.43
N GLY A 67 -3.76 -1.17 -15.01
CA GLY A 67 -3.25 -2.17 -15.92
C GLY A 67 -4.36 -2.50 -16.89
N ASN A 68 -4.14 -2.23 -18.18
CA ASN A 68 -5.05 -2.45 -19.31
C ASN A 68 -5.30 -3.95 -19.54
N LEU A 69 -5.80 -4.67 -18.53
CA LEU A 69 -6.36 -6.00 -18.67
C LEU A 69 -7.79 -5.80 -19.15
N ALA A 70 -8.13 -6.41 -20.28
CA ALA A 70 -9.52 -6.69 -20.59
C ALA A 70 -10.13 -7.32 -19.33
N GLN A 71 -10.95 -6.55 -18.60
CA GLN A 71 -11.49 -6.98 -17.31
C GLN A 71 -12.34 -8.20 -17.56
N SER A 72 -11.77 -9.37 -17.30
CA SER A 72 -12.53 -10.61 -17.22
C SER A 72 -13.68 -10.39 -16.24
N PRO A 73 -14.90 -10.85 -16.54
CA PRO A 73 -16.05 -10.69 -15.65
C PRO A 73 -15.77 -11.10 -14.20
N GLN A 74 -14.92 -12.12 -14.02
CA GLN A 74 -14.44 -12.62 -12.74
C GLN A 74 -13.62 -11.57 -11.97
N VAL A 75 -12.72 -10.85 -12.64
CA VAL A 75 -11.92 -9.78 -12.03
C VAL A 75 -12.82 -8.63 -11.59
N SER A 76 -13.81 -8.23 -12.41
CA SER A 76 -14.76 -7.17 -12.03
C SER A 76 -15.62 -7.56 -10.81
N GLN A 77 -16.02 -8.82 -10.71
CA GLN A 77 -16.76 -9.33 -9.56
C GLN A 77 -15.92 -9.34 -8.29
N ALA A 78 -14.66 -9.75 -8.38
CA ALA A 78 -13.72 -9.73 -7.26
C ALA A 78 -13.42 -8.30 -6.77
N ILE A 79 -13.19 -7.36 -7.69
CA ILE A 79 -13.04 -5.93 -7.35
C ILE A 79 -14.29 -5.40 -6.65
N SER A 80 -15.47 -5.76 -7.14
CA SER A 80 -16.74 -5.34 -6.51
C SER A 80 -16.90 -5.91 -5.10
N ALA A 81 -16.46 -7.15 -4.87
CA ALA A 81 -16.49 -7.78 -3.56
C ALA A 81 -15.54 -7.10 -2.57
N VAL A 82 -14.31 -6.78 -3.00
CA VAL A 82 -13.34 -6.01 -2.21
C VAL A 82 -13.90 -4.65 -1.82
N ASN A 83 -14.47 -3.91 -2.78
CA ASN A 83 -15.10 -2.62 -2.49
C ASN A 83 -16.27 -2.74 -1.52
N GLY A 84 -17.05 -3.82 -1.62
CA GLY A 84 -18.12 -4.13 -0.67
C GLY A 84 -17.62 -4.33 0.75
N VAL A 85 -16.51 -5.02 0.94
CA VAL A 85 -15.86 -5.21 2.24
C VAL A 85 -15.29 -3.90 2.77
N LEU A 86 -14.60 -3.12 1.94
CA LEU A 86 -14.08 -1.79 2.32
C LEU A 86 -15.20 -0.86 2.81
N THR A 87 -16.32 -0.83 2.10
CA THR A 87 -17.50 -0.04 2.51
C THR A 87 -18.04 -0.48 3.89
N GLN A 88 -17.94 -1.77 4.22
CA GLN A 88 -18.35 -2.28 5.53
C GLN A 88 -17.38 -1.87 6.62
N PHE A 89 -16.07 -1.82 6.35
CA PHE A 89 -15.09 -1.22 7.26
C PHE A 89 -15.37 0.25 7.51
N ASP A 90 -15.65 1.03 6.47
CA ASP A 90 -16.00 2.45 6.60
C ASP A 90 -17.25 2.62 7.46
N SER A 91 -18.25 1.75 7.27
CA SER A 91 -19.48 1.75 8.05
C SER A 91 -19.23 1.40 9.52
N LEU A 92 -18.36 0.41 9.79
CA LEU A 92 -17.95 0.05 11.14
C LEU A 92 -17.17 1.18 11.81
N GLN A 93 -16.21 1.78 11.12
CA GLN A 93 -15.46 2.93 11.60
C GLN A 93 -16.39 4.10 11.95
N ASN A 94 -17.32 4.42 11.06
CA ASN A 94 -18.30 5.48 11.30
C ASN A 94 -19.20 5.17 12.51
N ALA A 95 -19.64 3.93 12.66
CA ALA A 95 -20.45 3.48 13.80
C ALA A 95 -19.71 3.64 15.13
N LEU A 96 -18.42 3.31 15.16
CA LEU A 96 -17.56 3.47 16.33
C LEU A 96 -17.36 4.96 16.68
N GLN A 97 -17.16 5.82 15.68
CA GLN A 97 -16.99 7.26 15.89
C GLN A 97 -18.27 7.95 16.37
N THR A 98 -19.42 7.52 15.85
CA THR A 98 -20.73 8.10 16.18
C THR A 98 -21.36 7.52 17.45
N ASN A 99 -20.66 6.64 18.16
CA ASN A 99 -21.14 5.95 19.36
C ASN A 99 -22.50 5.26 19.11
N LYS A 100 -22.61 4.52 18.00
CA LYS A 100 -23.77 3.64 17.76
C LYS A 100 -23.92 2.61 18.88
N THR A 101 -25.12 2.07 19.00
CA THR A 101 -25.38 1.08 20.05
C THR A 101 -24.55 -0.19 19.83
N PRO A 102 -24.13 -0.89 20.90
CA PRO A 102 -23.36 -2.12 20.76
C PRO A 102 -24.03 -3.18 19.88
N LYS A 103 -25.36 -3.22 19.87
CA LYS A 103 -26.14 -4.13 19.01
C LYS A 103 -25.97 -3.81 17.52
N GLU A 104 -25.95 -2.52 17.16
CA GLU A 104 -25.73 -2.10 15.78
C GLU A 104 -24.29 -2.39 15.33
N ILE A 105 -23.30 -2.14 16.20
CA ILE A 105 -21.90 -2.45 15.91
C ILE A 105 -21.72 -3.95 15.73
N ASN A 106 -22.34 -4.78 16.58
CA ASN A 106 -22.28 -6.23 16.42
C ASN A 106 -22.87 -6.70 15.08
N ALA A 107 -24.00 -6.12 14.66
CA ALA A 107 -24.58 -6.43 13.35
C ALA A 107 -23.64 -6.05 12.19
N LEU A 108 -22.93 -4.92 12.30
CA LEU A 108 -21.93 -4.51 11.30
C LEU A 108 -20.72 -5.46 11.26
N VAL A 109 -20.26 -5.96 12.42
CA VAL A 109 -19.18 -6.96 12.50
C VAL A 109 -19.63 -8.30 11.88
N GLU A 110 -20.86 -8.72 12.14
CA GLU A 110 -21.43 -9.92 11.50
C GLU A 110 -21.55 -9.76 9.98
N GLN A 111 -22.00 -8.60 9.51
CA GLN A 111 -22.03 -8.27 8.09
C GLN A 111 -20.62 -8.31 7.48
N LEU A 112 -19.64 -7.70 8.14
CA LEU A 112 -18.24 -7.69 7.68
C LEU A 112 -17.73 -9.12 7.49
N ASN A 113 -17.97 -10.02 8.45
CA ASN A 113 -17.58 -11.43 8.34
C ASN A 113 -18.27 -12.14 7.16
N ALA A 114 -19.56 -11.87 6.92
CA ALA A 114 -20.26 -12.42 5.76
C ALA A 114 -19.70 -11.86 4.44
N GLY A 115 -19.36 -10.56 4.40
CA GLY A 115 -18.73 -9.91 3.25
C GLY A 115 -17.35 -10.50 2.92
N ILE A 116 -16.55 -10.81 3.94
CA ILE A 116 -15.26 -11.50 3.76
C ILE A 116 -15.44 -12.90 3.18
N ALA A 117 -16.46 -13.65 3.62
CA ALA A 117 -16.74 -14.97 3.07
C ALA A 117 -17.13 -14.90 1.57
N ASP A 118 -18.01 -13.97 1.21
CA ASP A 118 -18.39 -13.71 -0.19
C ASP A 118 -17.21 -13.25 -1.05
N MET A 119 -16.36 -12.37 -0.51
CA MET A 119 -15.12 -11.94 -1.17
C MET A 119 -14.18 -13.12 -1.41
N SER A 120 -13.98 -13.98 -0.40
CA SER A 120 -13.13 -15.17 -0.52
C SER A 120 -13.63 -16.13 -1.60
N ASP A 121 -14.95 -16.31 -1.72
CA ASP A 121 -15.55 -17.14 -2.77
C ASP A 121 -15.27 -16.56 -4.16
N LYS A 122 -15.45 -15.24 -4.33
CA LYS A 122 -15.19 -14.55 -5.61
C LYS A 122 -13.71 -14.48 -5.99
N MET A 123 -12.81 -14.49 -5.00
CA MET A 123 -11.36 -14.54 -5.20
C MET A 123 -10.87 -15.92 -5.65
N SER A 124 -11.57 -17.01 -5.29
CA SER A 124 -11.19 -18.38 -5.66
C SER A 124 -11.14 -18.62 -7.18
N GLY A 125 -11.82 -17.78 -7.97
CA GLY A 125 -11.81 -17.81 -9.43
C GLY A 125 -10.61 -17.12 -10.08
N LEU A 126 -9.75 -16.44 -9.32
CA LEU A 126 -8.56 -15.76 -9.83
C LEU A 126 -7.30 -16.64 -9.74
N PRO A 127 -6.29 -16.39 -10.60
CA PRO A 127 -4.98 -17.00 -10.45
C PRO A 127 -4.40 -16.74 -9.06
N ALA A 128 -3.68 -17.72 -8.50
CA ALA A 128 -3.11 -17.60 -7.15
C ALA A 128 -2.18 -16.40 -6.98
N ASP A 129 -1.46 -15.99 -8.04
CA ASP A 129 -0.50 -14.87 -8.06
C ASP A 129 -1.16 -13.51 -8.39
N HIS A 130 -2.49 -13.41 -8.29
CA HIS A 130 -3.20 -12.17 -8.59
C HIS A 130 -3.17 -11.22 -7.38
N GLN A 131 -2.78 -9.96 -7.58
CA GLN A 131 -2.68 -8.93 -6.53
C GLN A 131 -3.97 -8.74 -5.69
N LEU A 132 -5.14 -9.00 -6.30
CA LEU A 132 -6.42 -8.96 -5.58
C LEU A 132 -6.54 -10.03 -4.50
N ASN A 133 -5.88 -11.18 -4.65
CA ASN A 133 -5.84 -12.21 -3.60
C ASN A 133 -5.01 -11.73 -2.40
N ASP A 134 -3.88 -11.07 -2.64
CA ASP A 134 -3.06 -10.50 -1.56
C ASP A 134 -3.88 -9.47 -0.76
N MET A 135 -4.56 -8.56 -1.46
CA MET A 135 -5.44 -7.59 -0.83
C MET A 135 -6.61 -8.25 -0.08
N ALA A 136 -7.20 -9.31 -0.63
CA ALA A 136 -8.28 -10.04 0.04
C ALA A 136 -7.83 -10.71 1.34
N GLU A 137 -6.62 -11.30 1.36
CA GLU A 137 -6.06 -11.88 2.57
C GLU A 137 -5.73 -10.81 3.62
N GLU A 138 -5.18 -9.66 3.21
CA GLU A 138 -4.98 -8.53 4.14
C GLU A 138 -6.29 -8.04 4.76
N LEU A 139 -7.34 -7.91 3.94
CA LEU A 139 -8.67 -7.49 4.41
C LEU A 139 -9.29 -8.51 5.36
N LYS A 140 -9.12 -9.80 5.07
CA LYS A 140 -9.60 -10.89 5.93
C LYS A 140 -8.90 -10.89 7.29
N VAL A 141 -7.58 -10.73 7.32
CA VAL A 141 -6.82 -10.61 8.57
C VAL A 141 -7.28 -9.36 9.34
N SER A 142 -7.47 -8.24 8.65
CA SER A 142 -7.94 -6.99 9.27
C SER A 142 -9.34 -7.16 9.87
N ALA A 143 -10.26 -7.82 9.17
CA ALA A 143 -11.62 -8.05 9.63
C ALA A 143 -11.64 -8.97 10.85
N TYR A 144 -10.81 -10.01 10.84
CA TYR A 144 -10.62 -10.87 11.99
C TYR A 144 -10.10 -10.08 13.20
N MET A 145 -9.08 -9.24 13.04
CA MET A 145 -8.56 -8.41 14.12
C MET A 145 -9.62 -7.47 14.69
N GLU A 146 -10.44 -6.85 13.83
CA GLU A 146 -11.55 -6.00 14.26
C GLU A 146 -12.61 -6.78 15.03
N SER A 147 -12.97 -7.98 14.59
CA SER A 147 -13.90 -8.85 15.32
C SER A 147 -13.37 -9.23 16.71
N VAL A 148 -12.06 -9.47 16.83
CA VAL A 148 -11.41 -9.78 18.11
C VAL A 148 -11.42 -8.57 19.03
N LYS A 149 -11.06 -7.38 18.54
CA LYS A 149 -11.12 -6.13 19.32
C LYS A 149 -12.52 -5.87 19.83
N TRP A 150 -13.53 -6.07 18.99
CA TRP A 150 -14.94 -5.96 19.38
C TRP A 150 -15.29 -6.97 20.49
N SER A 151 -14.93 -8.25 20.32
CA SER A 151 -15.23 -9.29 21.31
C SER A 151 -14.56 -9.06 22.67
N ARG A 152 -13.40 -8.41 22.68
CA ARG A 152 -12.68 -8.02 23.90
C ARG A 152 -13.27 -6.78 24.56
N GLY A 153 -14.07 -6.00 23.84
CA GLY A 153 -14.66 -4.76 24.32
C GLY A 153 -13.74 -3.55 24.23
N ASP A 154 -12.73 -3.55 23.34
CA ASP A 154 -11.79 -2.43 23.17
C ASP A 154 -12.46 -1.11 22.76
N TYR A 155 -13.69 -1.20 22.26
CA TYR A 155 -14.48 -0.09 21.72
C TYR A 155 -15.58 0.41 22.68
N LEU A 156 -15.69 -0.17 23.88
CA LEU A 156 -16.68 0.16 24.91
C LEU A 156 -16.04 0.90 26.08
#